data_AF-M1WXW7-F1
#
_entry.id   AF-M1WXW7-F1
#
_cell.length_a   1.000
_cell.length_b   1.000
_cell.length_c   1.000
_cell.angle_alpha   90.00
_cell.angle_beta   90.00
_cell.angle_gamma   90.00
#
_symmetry.space_group_name_H-M   'P 1'
#
loop_
_entity.id
_entity.type
_entity.pdbx_description
1 polymer ?
#
loop_
_entity_poly.entity_id
_entity_poly.type
_entity_poly.pdbx_seq_one_letter_code
_entity_poly.pdbx_strand_id
1 'polypeptide(L)'
;MPCFSPVQAWRTDKGEIVFWRRHDAETEYKLPCGHCEGCLLERSRQWAVRCMHEAQLWERNCFVTLTYEETPPWNSLRHSDFQKFMKRLRKRFKGHKENIDVRTGKSSYPIRYYMAGEYGTHGGRPHYHACLFNFAFEDIEFLRRTNSGSNLYRSAQLESLWPHGFSSVGDVTFESAAYVARYVMKKMNKEAIEKGQEINWETGEVMPRLPEYNKMSLKPGIGANFIDKYQSDVFPNDYVIVNGHKAKPPRYYFKRLKQAAPDLYEQVEFVRAKKGMELCEENTPERLGARQIVLQSKLKKLERNL
;
A
#
# COMPACT_ATOMS: atom_id res chain seq x y z
N MET A 1 9.54 -10.48 2.76
CA MET A 1 9.09 -11.88 2.55
C MET A 1 9.67 -12.41 1.24
N PRO A 2 10.14 -13.67 1.18
CA PRO A 2 10.58 -14.29 -0.07
C PRO A 2 9.39 -14.52 -1.01
N CYS A 3 9.68 -14.77 -2.29
CA CYS A 3 8.70 -15.28 -3.25
C CYS A 3 8.70 -16.81 -3.18
N PHE A 4 7.54 -17.44 -3.08
CA PHE A 4 7.44 -18.91 -2.99
C PHE A 4 7.36 -19.62 -4.34
N SER A 5 7.02 -18.88 -5.40
CA SER A 5 6.92 -19.43 -6.76
C SER A 5 7.65 -18.52 -7.74
N PRO A 6 8.97 -18.29 -7.60
CA PRO A 6 9.70 -17.41 -8.50
C PRO A 6 9.59 -17.88 -9.95
N VAL A 7 9.45 -16.93 -10.87
CA VAL A 7 9.32 -17.19 -12.30
C VAL A 7 10.68 -17.07 -12.97
N GLN A 8 10.92 -17.96 -13.92
CA GLN A 8 12.12 -17.92 -14.75
C GLN A 8 12.06 -16.72 -15.69
N ALA A 9 13.16 -15.97 -15.80
CA ALA A 9 13.29 -14.85 -16.71
C ALA A 9 14.70 -14.77 -17.29
N TRP A 10 14.81 -14.13 -18.45
CA TRP A 10 16.07 -13.89 -19.13
C TRP A 10 16.19 -12.41 -19.48
N ARG A 11 17.41 -11.88 -19.43
CA ARG A 11 17.75 -10.55 -19.91
C ARG A 11 18.39 -10.65 -21.29
N THR A 12 17.89 -9.88 -22.25
CA THR A 12 18.47 -9.82 -23.60
C THR A 12 19.67 -8.88 -23.66
N ASP A 13 20.44 -8.96 -24.75
CA ASP A 13 21.50 -8.02 -25.13
C ASP A 13 21.06 -6.54 -25.05
N LYS A 14 19.81 -6.25 -25.42
CA LYS A 14 19.17 -4.92 -25.34
C LYS A 14 18.70 -4.54 -23.94
N GLY A 15 18.87 -5.43 -22.95
CA GLY A 15 18.45 -5.24 -21.58
C GLY A 15 16.96 -5.46 -21.31
N GLU A 16 16.22 -6.04 -22.27
CA GLU A 16 14.80 -6.40 -22.07
C GLU A 16 14.69 -7.63 -21.18
N ILE A 17 13.61 -7.71 -20.39
CA ILE A 17 13.31 -8.90 -19.57
C ILE A 17 12.23 -9.71 -20.28
N VAL A 18 12.54 -10.97 -20.60
CA VAL A 18 11.63 -11.91 -21.26
C VAL A 18 11.41 -13.16 -20.40
N PHE A 19 10.24 -13.80 -20.55
CA PHE A 19 9.83 -14.98 -19.77
C PHE A 19 9.87 -16.28 -20.58
N TRP A 20 10.42 -16.23 -21.79
CA TRP A 20 10.75 -17.38 -22.62
C TRP A 20 12.18 -17.18 -23.15
N ARG A 21 12.94 -18.27 -23.28
CA ARG A 21 14.33 -18.20 -23.73
C ARG A 21 14.37 -17.87 -25.22
N ARG A 22 14.78 -16.64 -25.54
CA ARG A 22 15.06 -16.19 -26.90
C ARG A 22 16.52 -16.47 -27.29
N HIS A 23 16.84 -16.34 -28.57
CA HIS A 23 18.20 -16.50 -29.08
C HIS A 23 19.16 -15.39 -28.58
N ASP A 24 18.63 -14.20 -28.29
CA ASP A 24 19.36 -13.02 -27.79
C ASP A 24 19.44 -12.94 -26.26
N ALA A 25 19.10 -14.03 -25.55
CA ALA A 25 19.16 -14.10 -24.09
C ALA A 25 20.60 -14.27 -23.57
N GLU A 26 21.10 -13.30 -22.80
CA GLU A 26 22.46 -13.32 -22.25
C GLU A 26 22.53 -13.86 -20.82
N THR A 27 21.59 -13.44 -19.96
CA THR A 27 21.65 -13.79 -18.54
C THR A 27 20.33 -14.31 -18.02
N GLU A 28 20.43 -15.33 -17.18
CA GLU A 28 19.31 -16.03 -16.57
C GLU A 28 19.08 -15.55 -15.12
N TYR A 29 17.82 -15.27 -14.76
CA TYR A 29 17.46 -14.87 -13.40
C TYR A 29 16.11 -15.44 -12.96
N LYS A 30 15.94 -15.62 -11.65
CA LYS A 30 14.64 -15.89 -11.02
C LYS A 30 14.01 -14.61 -10.49
N LEU A 31 12.85 -14.24 -11.01
CA LEU A 31 12.11 -13.05 -10.59
C LEU A 31 10.94 -13.41 -9.66
N PRO A 32 10.59 -12.55 -8.70
CA PRO A 32 9.42 -12.78 -7.86
C PRO A 32 8.14 -12.71 -8.69
N CYS A 33 7.25 -13.70 -8.55
CA CYS A 33 6.04 -13.83 -9.37
C CYS A 33 5.01 -12.71 -9.17
N GLY A 34 5.06 -12.03 -8.03
CA GLY A 34 4.18 -10.89 -7.73
C GLY A 34 2.74 -11.26 -7.36
N HIS A 35 2.41 -12.55 -7.24
CA HIS A 35 1.07 -13.03 -6.88
C HIS A 35 1.02 -14.06 -5.74
N CYS A 36 2.13 -14.72 -5.38
CA CYS A 36 2.14 -15.60 -4.20
C CYS A 36 2.01 -14.80 -2.90
N GLU A 37 1.49 -15.41 -1.83
CA GLU A 37 1.30 -14.78 -0.51
C GLU A 37 2.53 -14.01 -0.01
N GLY A 38 3.73 -14.55 -0.22
CA GLY A 38 4.99 -13.89 0.15
C GLY A 38 5.24 -12.59 -0.63
N CYS A 39 5.04 -12.61 -1.95
CA CYS A 39 5.08 -11.40 -2.78
C CYS A 39 4.00 -10.39 -2.36
N LEU A 40 2.84 -10.89 -1.96
CA LEU A 40 1.72 -10.06 -1.58
C LEU A 40 2.01 -9.33 -0.26
N LEU A 41 2.41 -10.06 0.77
CA LEU A 41 2.82 -9.47 2.05
C LEU A 41 4.01 -8.52 1.89
N GLU A 42 4.97 -8.84 1.02
CA GLU A 42 6.11 -7.95 0.75
C GLU A 42 5.69 -6.62 0.13
N ARG A 43 4.74 -6.63 -0.82
CA ARG A 43 4.22 -5.40 -1.40
C ARG A 43 3.42 -4.58 -0.39
N SER A 44 2.55 -5.23 0.41
CA SER A 44 1.82 -4.57 1.51
C SER A 44 2.79 -3.90 2.49
N ARG A 45 3.83 -4.63 2.92
CA ARG A 45 4.91 -4.11 3.77
C ARG A 45 5.59 -2.89 3.16
N GLN A 46 5.97 -2.93 1.87
CA GLN A 46 6.62 -1.79 1.22
C GLN A 46 5.76 -0.53 1.23
N TRP A 47 4.44 -0.67 1.03
CA TRP A 47 3.52 0.46 1.13
C TRP A 47 3.35 0.95 2.56
N ALA A 48 3.24 0.05 3.54
CA ALA A 48 3.17 0.39 4.95
C ALA A 48 4.40 1.20 5.39
N VAL A 49 5.61 0.73 5.05
CA VAL A 49 6.86 1.47 5.30
C VAL A 49 6.82 2.87 4.70
N ARG A 50 6.39 3.00 3.45
CA ARG A 50 6.31 4.30 2.78
C ARG A 50 5.29 5.24 3.45
N CYS A 51 4.17 4.70 3.91
CA CYS A 51 3.17 5.48 4.66
C CYS A 51 3.72 5.93 6.01
N MET A 52 4.44 5.06 6.74
CA MET A 52 5.06 5.43 8.01
C MET A 52 6.13 6.50 7.83
N HIS A 53 6.98 6.36 6.82
CA HIS A 53 7.98 7.37 6.48
C HIS A 53 7.37 8.69 6.00
N GLU A 54 6.24 8.64 5.29
CA GLU A 54 5.49 9.85 4.95
C GLU A 54 4.90 10.48 6.21
N ALA A 55 4.29 9.71 7.11
CA ALA A 55 3.73 10.19 8.37
C ALA A 55 4.79 10.85 9.26
N GLN A 56 6.02 10.32 9.30
CA GLN A 56 7.15 10.88 10.05
C GLN A 56 7.58 12.29 9.59
N LEU A 57 7.19 12.71 8.38
CA LEU A 57 7.48 14.07 7.90
C LEU A 57 6.52 15.12 8.48
N TRP A 58 5.42 14.69 9.07
CA TRP A 58 4.32 15.54 9.49
C TRP A 58 4.00 15.33 10.97
N GLU A 59 3.67 16.42 11.65
CA GLU A 59 3.32 16.39 13.07
C GLU A 59 1.91 15.84 13.31
N ARG A 60 1.03 16.00 12.31
CA ARG A 60 -0.37 15.56 12.37
C ARG A 60 -0.68 14.61 11.23
N ASN A 61 -1.18 13.44 11.57
CA ASN A 61 -1.64 12.43 10.64
C ASN A 61 -2.88 11.77 11.25
N CYS A 62 -3.83 11.33 10.44
CA CYS A 62 -4.96 10.55 10.92
C CYS A 62 -5.36 9.48 9.92
N PHE A 63 -5.91 8.40 10.44
CA PHE A 63 -6.52 7.34 9.65
C PHE A 63 -8.03 7.58 9.62
N VAL A 64 -8.66 7.48 8.46
CA VAL A 64 -10.11 7.59 8.34
C VAL A 64 -10.71 6.36 7.69
N THR A 65 -11.86 5.97 8.18
CA THR A 65 -12.74 4.98 7.54
C THR A 65 -14.02 5.68 7.14
N LEU A 66 -14.42 5.54 5.88
CA LEU A 66 -15.63 6.11 5.31
C LEU A 66 -16.48 4.96 4.77
N THR A 67 -17.69 4.83 5.29
CA THR A 67 -18.56 3.69 5.01
C THR A 67 -19.93 4.23 4.62
N TYR A 68 -20.56 3.63 3.61
CA TYR A 68 -21.94 3.99 3.29
C TYR A 68 -22.86 3.46 4.39
N GLU A 69 -23.91 4.21 4.73
CA GLU A 69 -24.91 3.78 5.71
C GLU A 69 -25.71 2.60 5.16
N GLU A 70 -26.28 2.80 3.98
CA GLU A 70 -26.95 1.78 3.18
C GLU A 70 -26.08 1.37 2.00
N THR A 71 -26.21 0.11 1.56
CA THR A 71 -25.55 -0.35 0.34
C THR A 71 -26.09 0.47 -0.84
N PRO A 72 -25.23 1.21 -1.56
CA PRO A 72 -25.71 2.02 -2.68
C PRO A 72 -26.38 1.14 -3.74
N PRO A 73 -27.33 1.65 -4.54
CA PRO A 73 -28.01 0.85 -5.57
C PRO A 73 -27.07 0.19 -6.57
N TRP A 74 -25.90 0.81 -6.83
CA TRP A 74 -24.88 0.26 -7.72
C TRP A 74 -23.97 -0.78 -7.06
N ASN A 75 -24.08 -0.99 -5.74
CA ASN A 75 -23.35 -1.95 -4.91
C ASN A 75 -21.86 -2.14 -5.29
N SER A 76 -21.17 -1.03 -5.54
CA SER A 76 -19.84 -1.03 -6.15
C SER A 76 -19.04 0.20 -5.69
N LEU A 77 -17.71 0.07 -5.68
CA LEU A 77 -16.81 1.16 -5.27
C LEU A 77 -16.84 2.30 -6.29
N ARG A 78 -17.26 3.49 -5.87
CA ARG A 78 -17.28 4.69 -6.73
C ARG A 78 -16.17 5.69 -6.35
N HIS A 79 -15.03 5.63 -7.05
CA HIS A 79 -13.88 6.49 -6.72
C HIS A 79 -14.18 8.00 -6.70
N SER A 80 -15.17 8.46 -7.47
CA SER A 80 -15.59 9.87 -7.45
C SER A 80 -16.05 10.34 -6.07
N ASP A 81 -16.58 9.45 -5.23
CA ASP A 81 -17.10 9.83 -3.91
C ASP A 81 -15.95 10.11 -2.95
N PHE A 82 -14.90 9.27 -2.97
CA PHE A 82 -13.66 9.56 -2.28
C PHE A 82 -12.97 10.83 -2.81
N GLN A 83 -12.97 11.05 -4.13
CA GLN A 83 -12.43 12.28 -4.70
C GLN A 83 -13.18 13.53 -4.23
N LYS A 84 -14.52 13.47 -4.19
CA LYS A 84 -15.36 14.56 -3.68
C LYS A 84 -15.12 14.80 -2.20
N PHE A 85 -14.95 13.74 -1.40
CA PHE A 85 -14.53 13.85 0.00
C PHE A 85 -13.21 14.61 0.13
N MET A 86 -12.15 14.18 -0.59
CA MET A 86 -10.86 14.87 -0.56
C MET A 86 -10.94 16.32 -1.08
N LYS A 87 -11.80 16.60 -2.07
CA LYS A 87 -12.06 17.97 -2.54
C LYS A 87 -12.71 18.83 -1.46
N ARG A 88 -13.74 18.33 -0.76
CA ARG A 88 -14.37 19.03 0.36
C ARG A 88 -13.39 19.27 1.50
N LEU A 89 -12.62 18.24 1.88
CA LEU A 89 -11.59 18.31 2.91
C LEU A 89 -10.58 19.41 2.61
N ARG A 90 -9.99 19.41 1.41
CA ARG A 90 -8.98 20.41 0.99
C ARG A 90 -9.55 21.80 0.70
N LYS A 91 -10.87 21.93 0.51
CA LYS A 91 -11.54 23.22 0.40
C LYS A 91 -11.76 23.85 1.77
N ARG A 92 -12.12 23.04 2.76
CA ARG A 92 -12.40 23.49 4.14
C ARG A 92 -11.14 23.65 4.98
N PHE A 93 -10.14 22.81 4.76
CA PHE A 93 -8.94 22.75 5.58
C PHE A 93 -7.66 22.82 4.73
N LYS A 94 -6.59 23.29 5.39
CA LYS A 94 -5.22 23.21 4.89
C LYS A 94 -4.44 22.21 5.74
N GLY A 95 -3.35 21.69 5.19
CA GLY A 95 -2.43 20.88 5.97
C GLY A 95 -1.82 21.69 7.13
N HIS A 96 -1.32 21.01 8.15
CA HIS A 96 -0.80 21.67 9.35
C HIS A 96 0.53 22.38 9.09
N LYS A 97 1.45 21.68 8.42
CA LYS A 97 2.80 22.14 8.14
C LYS A 97 2.96 22.58 6.70
N GLU A 98 3.72 23.66 6.52
CA GLU A 98 4.12 24.15 5.21
C GLU A 98 5.09 23.18 4.54
N ASN A 99 4.96 23.02 3.22
CA ASN A 99 5.86 22.27 2.38
C ASN A 99 6.24 23.13 1.17
N ILE A 100 7.54 23.36 1.03
CA ILE A 100 8.13 24.03 -0.12
C ILE A 100 8.57 22.93 -1.10
N ASP A 101 7.95 22.91 -2.28
CA ASP A 101 8.35 21.99 -3.34
C ASP A 101 9.68 22.47 -3.94
N VAL A 102 10.75 21.74 -3.67
CA VAL A 102 12.12 22.04 -4.15
C VAL A 102 12.17 22.20 -5.67
N ARG A 103 11.30 21.52 -6.42
CA ARG A 103 11.30 21.52 -7.88
C ARG A 103 10.59 22.75 -8.48
N THR A 104 9.69 23.37 -7.74
CA THR A 104 8.87 24.50 -8.22
C THR A 104 9.00 25.77 -7.40
N GLY A 105 9.66 25.71 -6.23
CA GLY A 105 9.73 26.79 -5.26
C GLY A 105 8.38 27.12 -4.59
N LYS A 106 7.31 26.39 -4.90
CA LYS A 106 5.97 26.71 -4.44
C LYS A 106 5.77 26.23 -3.00
N SER A 107 5.43 27.19 -2.13
CA SER A 107 4.91 26.89 -0.80
C SER A 107 3.45 26.41 -0.87
N SER A 108 3.15 25.35 -0.12
CA SER A 108 1.80 24.84 0.05
C SER A 108 1.62 24.14 1.40
N TYR A 109 0.37 23.95 1.82
CA TYR A 109 0.02 23.16 3.01
C TYR A 109 -0.73 21.89 2.58
N PRO A 110 -0.01 20.89 2.02
CA PRO A 110 -0.65 19.79 1.32
C PRO A 110 -1.26 18.79 2.30
N ILE A 111 -2.54 18.45 2.10
CA ILE A 111 -3.16 17.27 2.73
C ILE A 111 -2.98 16.09 1.77
N ARG A 112 -2.09 15.16 2.13
CA ARG A 112 -1.73 14.00 1.29
C ARG A 112 -2.46 12.76 1.79
N TYR A 113 -2.56 11.75 0.93
CA TYR A 113 -3.23 10.50 1.31
C TYR A 113 -2.67 9.26 0.62
N TYR A 114 -2.88 8.13 1.28
CA TYR A 114 -2.83 6.78 0.71
C TYR A 114 -4.13 6.07 1.12
N MET A 115 -4.90 5.58 0.15
CA MET A 115 -6.23 5.02 0.39
C MET A 115 -6.45 3.69 -0.32
N ALA A 116 -7.39 2.92 0.20
CA ALA A 116 -7.96 1.75 -0.44
C ALA A 116 -9.49 1.85 -0.43
N GLY A 117 -10.10 1.40 -1.52
CA GLY A 117 -11.50 1.04 -1.54
C GLY A 117 -11.62 -0.48 -1.46
N GLU A 118 -12.42 -0.97 -0.52
CA GLU A 118 -12.66 -2.39 -0.28
C GLU A 118 -14.13 -2.67 0.02
N TYR A 119 -14.47 -3.96 0.08
CA TYR A 119 -15.79 -4.43 0.47
C TYR A 119 -15.67 -5.17 1.79
N GLY A 120 -16.65 -4.97 2.69
CA GLY A 120 -16.62 -5.64 4.00
C GLY A 120 -16.54 -7.17 3.85
N THR A 121 -16.25 -7.87 4.96
CA THR A 121 -16.29 -9.33 5.00
C THR A 121 -17.59 -9.85 4.37
N HIS A 122 -17.46 -10.82 3.47
CA HIS A 122 -18.57 -11.45 2.71
C HIS A 122 -19.21 -10.57 1.62
N GLY A 123 -18.47 -9.65 1.02
CA GLY A 123 -19.01 -8.81 -0.05
C GLY A 123 -19.97 -7.74 0.48
N GLY A 124 -19.76 -7.31 1.72
CA GLY A 124 -20.53 -6.25 2.34
C GLY A 124 -20.35 -4.90 1.64
N ARG A 125 -21.01 -3.89 2.21
CA ARG A 125 -21.05 -2.52 1.67
C ARG A 125 -19.66 -1.98 1.27
N PRO A 126 -19.59 -1.22 0.16
CA PRO A 126 -18.35 -0.54 -0.22
C PRO A 126 -17.90 0.40 0.91
N HIS A 127 -16.60 0.50 1.13
CA HIS A 127 -16.05 1.43 2.09
C HIS A 127 -14.62 1.84 1.69
N TYR A 128 -14.16 2.93 2.29
CA TYR A 128 -12.86 3.53 2.01
C TYR A 128 -12.05 3.67 3.29
N HIS A 129 -10.81 3.23 3.24
CA HIS A 129 -9.82 3.51 4.26
C HIS A 129 -8.75 4.42 3.71
N ALA A 130 -8.36 5.44 4.46
CA ALA A 130 -7.30 6.34 4.05
C ALA A 130 -6.39 6.75 5.21
N CYS A 131 -5.09 6.65 5.00
CA CYS A 131 -4.11 7.40 5.76
C CYS A 131 -4.08 8.83 5.21
N LEU A 132 -4.42 9.81 6.02
CA LEU A 132 -4.27 11.23 5.75
C LEU A 132 -2.99 11.73 6.41
N PHE A 133 -2.18 12.44 5.64
CA PHE A 133 -0.90 12.97 6.08
C PHE A 133 -0.94 14.50 6.11
N ASN A 134 -0.20 15.08 7.07
CA ASN A 134 -0.18 16.52 7.35
C ASN A 134 -1.54 17.09 7.79
N PHE A 135 -2.41 16.26 8.36
CA PHE A 135 -3.74 16.65 8.79
C PHE A 135 -4.23 15.70 9.88
N ALA A 136 -4.93 16.25 10.88
CA ALA A 136 -5.70 15.52 11.87
C ALA A 136 -6.92 16.38 12.26
N PHE A 137 -8.03 15.72 12.58
CA PHE A 137 -9.22 16.40 13.10
C PHE A 137 -9.00 16.80 14.56
N GLU A 138 -9.51 17.96 14.93
CA GLU A 138 -9.37 18.50 16.30
C GLU A 138 -10.59 18.17 17.17
N ASP A 139 -11.76 17.99 16.56
CA ASP A 139 -13.03 17.66 17.20
C ASP A 139 -13.22 16.15 17.35
N ILE A 140 -12.18 15.44 17.81
CA ILE A 140 -12.24 13.99 17.99
C ILE A 140 -12.85 13.62 19.34
N GLU A 141 -13.86 12.76 19.31
CA GLU A 141 -14.47 12.17 20.50
C GLU A 141 -14.32 10.65 20.46
N PHE A 142 -14.06 10.02 21.61
CA PHE A 142 -13.94 8.57 21.68
C PHE A 142 -15.25 7.90 21.27
N LEU A 143 -15.17 6.96 20.31
CA LEU A 143 -16.32 6.21 19.81
C LEU A 143 -16.36 4.81 20.42
N ARG A 144 -15.32 4.00 20.15
CA ARG A 144 -15.20 2.63 20.66
C ARG A 144 -13.79 2.10 20.50
N ARG A 145 -13.49 0.99 21.16
CA ARG A 145 -12.27 0.21 20.92
C ARG A 145 -12.55 -0.90 19.91
N THR A 146 -11.66 -1.13 18.95
CA THR A 146 -11.75 -2.26 18.02
C THR A 146 -11.40 -3.57 18.72
N ASN A 147 -11.79 -4.69 18.13
CA ASN A 147 -11.36 -6.03 18.57
C ASN A 147 -9.84 -6.19 18.57
N SER A 148 -9.13 -5.43 17.72
CA SER A 148 -7.67 -5.38 17.68
C SER A 148 -7.04 -4.51 18.79
N GLY A 149 -7.84 -3.92 19.66
CA GLY A 149 -7.38 -3.07 20.77
C GLY A 149 -7.06 -1.63 20.39
N SER A 150 -7.36 -1.19 19.16
CA SER A 150 -7.14 0.18 18.69
C SER A 150 -8.33 1.08 19.04
N ASN A 151 -8.10 2.34 19.37
CA ASN A 151 -9.18 3.29 19.64
C ASN A 151 -9.71 3.86 18.32
N LEU A 152 -11.04 3.93 18.20
CA LEU A 152 -11.72 4.67 17.16
C LEU A 152 -12.40 5.89 17.77
N TYR A 153 -12.38 6.96 17.00
CA TYR A 153 -12.95 8.25 17.34
C TYR A 153 -13.97 8.67 16.29
N ARG A 154 -14.89 9.54 16.67
CA ARG A 154 -15.82 10.25 15.79
C ARG A 154 -15.41 11.72 15.70
N SER A 155 -15.81 12.40 14.62
CA SER A 155 -15.56 13.83 14.42
C SER A 155 -16.74 14.40 13.62
N ALA A 156 -17.38 15.44 14.16
CA ALA A 156 -18.50 16.10 13.49
C ALA A 156 -18.04 16.76 12.17
N GLN A 157 -16.80 17.25 12.12
CA GLN A 157 -16.17 17.72 10.89
C GLN A 157 -16.06 16.60 9.86
N LEU A 158 -15.59 15.41 10.24
CA LEU A 158 -15.50 14.27 9.32
C LEU A 158 -16.88 13.82 8.82
N GLU A 159 -17.86 13.71 9.72
CA GLU A 159 -19.24 13.35 9.40
C GLU A 159 -19.83 14.35 8.37
N SER A 160 -19.62 15.65 8.56
CA SER A 160 -20.07 16.67 7.59
C SER A 160 -19.37 16.57 6.23
N LEU A 161 -18.14 16.04 6.18
CA LEU A 161 -17.40 15.84 4.94
C LEU A 161 -17.82 14.56 4.20
N TRP A 162 -18.43 13.59 4.91
CA TRP A 162 -18.91 12.31 4.37
C TRP A 162 -20.42 12.13 4.64
N PRO A 163 -21.29 12.74 3.81
CA PRO A 163 -22.74 12.70 4.03
C PRO A 163 -23.39 11.38 3.61
N HIS A 164 -22.61 10.35 3.28
CA HIS A 164 -23.12 9.09 2.74
C HIS A 164 -23.27 7.99 3.80
N GLY A 165 -22.94 8.28 5.05
CA GLY A 165 -23.12 7.36 6.17
C GLY A 165 -22.05 7.51 7.24
N PHE A 166 -21.58 6.37 7.74
CA PHE A 166 -20.69 6.33 8.89
C PHE A 166 -19.25 6.72 8.55
N SER A 167 -18.62 7.40 9.49
CA SER A 167 -17.21 7.73 9.41
C SER A 167 -16.53 7.53 10.76
N SER A 168 -15.24 7.21 10.76
CA SER A 168 -14.44 7.12 11.98
C SER A 168 -13.01 7.57 11.74
N VAL A 169 -12.40 8.08 12.80
CA VAL A 169 -11.00 8.49 12.87
C VAL A 169 -10.23 7.49 13.72
N GLY A 170 -9.01 7.17 13.33
CA GLY A 170 -8.05 6.40 14.11
C GLY A 170 -6.63 6.88 13.84
N ASP A 171 -5.66 6.14 14.36
CA ASP A 171 -4.25 6.50 14.22
C ASP A 171 -3.60 5.89 12.98
N VAL A 172 -2.64 6.63 12.41
CA VAL A 172 -1.75 6.08 11.37
C VAL A 172 -0.66 5.27 12.06
N THR A 173 -0.83 3.96 12.04
CA THR A 173 0.13 2.97 12.54
C THR A 173 0.62 2.11 11.39
N PHE A 174 1.66 1.31 11.64
CA PHE A 174 2.13 0.37 10.63
C PHE A 174 1.02 -0.63 10.27
N GLU A 175 0.22 -1.04 11.25
CA GLU A 175 -0.89 -1.96 11.08
C GLU A 175 -2.01 -1.35 10.24
N SER A 176 -2.39 -0.08 10.49
CA SER A 176 -3.43 0.58 9.69
C SER A 176 -2.94 0.89 8.27
N ALA A 177 -1.68 1.28 8.09
CA ALA A 177 -1.08 1.45 6.77
C ALA A 177 -0.94 0.12 6.01
N ALA A 178 -0.55 -0.96 6.69
CA ALA A 178 -0.46 -2.30 6.11
C ALA A 178 -1.84 -2.85 5.75
N TYR A 179 -2.85 -2.57 6.57
CA TYR A 179 -4.25 -2.89 6.30
C TYR A 179 -4.71 -2.27 4.97
N VAL A 180 -4.57 -0.95 4.79
CA VAL A 180 -4.90 -0.28 3.51
C VAL A 180 -4.10 -0.87 2.34
N ALA A 181 -2.85 -1.26 2.58
CA ALA A 181 -2.00 -1.84 1.54
C ALA A 181 -2.31 -3.31 1.20
N ARG A 182 -3.10 -4.03 2.00
CA ARG A 182 -3.47 -5.44 1.76
C ARG A 182 -4.58 -5.61 0.72
N TYR A 183 -5.41 -4.60 0.49
CA TYR A 183 -6.59 -4.68 -0.41
C TYR A 183 -6.27 -4.49 -1.90
N VAL A 184 -5.01 -4.68 -2.29
CA VAL A 184 -4.50 -4.49 -3.66
C VAL A 184 -4.10 -5.83 -4.29
N MET A 185 -4.46 -6.93 -3.63
CA MET A 185 -3.62 -8.13 -3.65
C MET A 185 -4.26 -9.35 -4.29
N LYS A 186 -5.59 -9.36 -4.47
CA LYS A 186 -6.17 -10.24 -5.48
C LYS A 186 -5.94 -9.60 -6.84
N LYS A 187 -4.97 -10.12 -7.61
CA LYS A 187 -5.10 -10.06 -9.07
C LYS A 187 -6.41 -10.80 -9.37
N MET A 188 -7.50 -10.06 -9.56
CA MET A 188 -8.73 -10.66 -9.99
C MET A 188 -8.51 -11.08 -11.44
N ASN A 189 -8.44 -12.40 -11.67
CA ASN A 189 -8.60 -12.94 -13.03
C ASN A 189 -9.98 -12.49 -13.55
N LYS A 190 -10.20 -12.47 -14.88
CA LYS A 190 -11.53 -12.17 -15.47
C LYS A 190 -12.66 -12.92 -14.76
N GLU A 191 -12.42 -14.19 -14.47
CA GLU A 191 -13.33 -15.06 -13.72
C GLU A 191 -13.68 -14.55 -12.31
N ALA A 192 -12.76 -13.87 -11.62
CA ALA A 192 -13.02 -13.28 -10.30
C ALA A 192 -13.81 -11.96 -10.42
N ILE A 193 -13.63 -11.22 -11.52
CA ILE A 193 -14.43 -10.02 -11.84
C ILE A 193 -15.86 -10.45 -12.21
N GLU A 194 -16.01 -11.49 -13.01
CA GLU A 194 -17.29 -12.12 -13.36
C GLU A 194 -17.98 -12.72 -12.12
N LYS A 195 -17.26 -13.44 -11.26
CA LYS A 195 -17.79 -13.94 -9.96
C LYS A 195 -18.11 -12.83 -8.95
N GLY A 196 -17.56 -11.63 -9.14
CA GLY A 196 -17.85 -10.46 -8.30
C GLY A 196 -19.08 -9.68 -8.77
N GLN A 197 -19.67 -10.04 -9.92
CA GLN A 197 -20.90 -9.45 -10.39
C GLN A 197 -22.05 -9.90 -9.51
N GLU A 198 -22.88 -8.94 -9.11
CA GLU A 198 -24.05 -9.21 -8.28
C GLU A 198 -25.28 -9.18 -9.16
N ILE A 199 -26.14 -10.18 -9.00
CA ILE A 199 -27.41 -10.25 -9.71
C ILE A 199 -28.43 -9.55 -8.81
N ASN A 200 -29.05 -8.50 -9.33
CA ASN A 200 -30.23 -7.95 -8.69
C ASN A 200 -31.37 -8.96 -8.88
N TRP A 201 -31.82 -9.62 -7.82
CA TRP A 201 -32.85 -10.65 -7.89
C TRP A 201 -34.25 -10.10 -8.23
N GLU A 202 -34.48 -8.80 -8.07
CA GLU A 202 -35.73 -8.13 -8.45
C GLU A 202 -35.76 -7.75 -9.94
N THR A 203 -34.61 -7.34 -10.51
CA THR A 203 -34.55 -6.88 -11.92
C THR A 203 -33.89 -7.88 -12.88
N GLY A 204 -33.19 -8.89 -12.37
CA GLY A 204 -32.40 -9.84 -13.15
C GLY A 204 -31.11 -9.24 -13.75
N GLU A 205 -30.80 -7.97 -13.46
CA GLU A 205 -29.64 -7.30 -14.04
C GLU A 205 -28.34 -7.71 -13.34
N VAL A 206 -27.31 -7.95 -14.17
CA VAL A 206 -25.95 -8.23 -13.70
C VAL A 206 -25.21 -6.92 -13.48
N MET A 207 -24.94 -6.59 -12.23
CA MET A 207 -24.28 -5.33 -11.86
C MET A 207 -22.75 -5.49 -11.81
N PRO A 208 -21.98 -4.71 -12.61
CA PRO A 208 -20.52 -4.81 -12.59
C PRO A 208 -19.95 -4.20 -11.30
N ARG A 209 -19.28 -5.02 -10.51
CA ARG A 209 -18.63 -4.61 -9.25
C ARG A 209 -17.16 -4.28 -9.49
N LEU A 210 -16.77 -3.05 -9.17
CA LEU A 210 -15.39 -2.60 -9.33
C LEU A 210 -14.49 -3.34 -8.34
N PRO A 211 -13.33 -3.85 -8.75
CA PRO A 211 -12.43 -4.53 -7.83
C PRO A 211 -11.90 -3.56 -6.77
N GLU A 212 -11.47 -4.11 -5.65
CA GLU A 212 -10.72 -3.36 -4.63
C GLU A 212 -9.49 -2.72 -5.26
N TYR A 213 -9.16 -1.51 -4.81
CA TYR A 213 -8.06 -0.76 -5.41
C TYR A 213 -7.44 0.17 -4.39
N ASN A 214 -6.20 0.59 -4.67
CA ASN A 214 -5.56 1.69 -3.97
C ASN A 214 -5.38 2.93 -4.85
N LYS A 215 -5.35 4.09 -4.21
CA LYS A 215 -4.89 5.34 -4.81
C LYS A 215 -4.09 6.13 -3.80
N MET A 216 -3.26 7.03 -4.30
CA MET A 216 -2.40 7.83 -3.46
C MET A 216 -2.06 9.17 -4.08
N SER A 217 -1.48 10.04 -3.26
CA SER A 217 -0.81 11.24 -3.73
C SER A 217 0.48 10.89 -4.47
N LEU A 218 0.66 11.45 -5.67
CA LEU A 218 1.75 11.11 -6.60
C LEU A 218 2.79 12.23 -6.78
N LYS A 219 2.50 13.45 -6.32
CA LYS A 219 3.31 14.65 -6.57
C LYS A 219 3.78 15.27 -5.24
N PRO A 220 4.99 14.95 -4.76
CA PRO A 220 5.78 13.76 -5.12
C PRO A 220 5.13 12.47 -4.57
N GLY A 221 5.64 11.29 -4.94
CA GLY A 221 5.07 10.01 -4.47
C GLY A 221 5.18 9.84 -2.95
N ILE A 222 4.32 9.01 -2.35
CA ILE A 222 4.36 8.75 -0.90
C ILE A 222 5.75 8.22 -0.49
N GLY A 223 6.34 8.85 0.53
CA GLY A 223 7.66 8.55 1.07
C GLY A 223 8.84 9.10 0.25
N ALA A 224 8.58 9.90 -0.81
CA ALA A 224 9.63 10.52 -1.63
C ALA A 224 10.46 11.53 -0.84
N ASN A 225 9.81 12.50 -0.21
CA ASN A 225 10.48 13.54 0.57
C ASN A 225 11.30 12.96 1.72
N PHE A 226 10.87 11.81 2.27
CA PHE A 226 11.60 11.11 3.31
C PHE A 226 12.94 10.61 2.79
N ILE A 227 12.93 9.86 1.68
CA ILE A 227 14.19 9.31 1.15
C ILE A 227 15.09 10.40 0.58
N ASP A 228 14.52 11.48 0.03
CA ASP A 228 15.30 12.62 -0.44
C ASP A 228 16.05 13.32 0.72
N LYS A 229 15.47 13.33 1.93
CA LYS A 229 16.08 13.92 3.12
C LYS A 229 17.03 12.97 3.87
N TYR A 230 16.65 11.70 4.01
CA TYR A 230 17.34 10.70 4.82
C TYR A 230 18.02 9.62 3.96
N GLN A 231 18.50 9.99 2.77
CA GLN A 231 19.14 9.04 1.85
C GLN A 231 20.36 8.36 2.49
N SER A 232 21.19 9.13 3.20
CA SER A 232 22.40 8.67 3.91
C SER A 232 22.11 7.64 4.99
N ASP A 233 20.93 7.71 5.59
CA ASP A 233 20.56 6.82 6.69
C ASP A 233 20.12 5.45 6.14
N VAL A 234 19.56 5.44 4.93
CA VAL A 234 19.08 4.23 4.24
C VAL A 234 20.18 3.57 3.42
N PHE A 235 20.98 4.35 2.70
CA PHE A 235 22.03 3.87 1.81
C PHE A 235 23.40 4.43 2.25
N PRO A 236 24.48 3.61 2.26
CA PRO A 236 24.63 2.30 1.61
C PRO A 236 24.15 1.10 2.43
N ASN A 237 23.75 1.31 3.69
CA ASN A 237 23.42 0.25 4.64
C ASN A 237 22.33 -0.74 4.18
N ASP A 238 21.44 -0.28 3.28
CA ASP A 238 20.37 -1.06 2.65
C ASP A 238 19.33 -1.63 3.62
N TYR A 239 18.99 -0.87 4.66
CA TYR A 239 17.88 -1.18 5.57
C TYR A 239 17.15 0.09 6.01
N VAL A 240 15.92 -0.09 6.47
CA VAL A 240 15.10 0.95 7.14
C VAL A 240 14.62 0.39 8.47
N ILE A 241 14.40 1.27 9.45
CA ILE A 241 13.86 0.88 10.75
C ILE A 241 12.38 1.26 10.80
N VAL A 242 11.51 0.27 10.98
CA VAL A 242 10.07 0.50 11.14
C VAL A 242 9.58 -0.27 12.35
N ASN A 243 8.91 0.43 13.27
CA ASN A 243 8.49 -0.08 14.59
C ASN A 243 9.65 -0.78 15.35
N GLY A 244 10.86 -0.20 15.31
CA GLY A 244 12.03 -0.76 16.00
C GLY A 244 12.69 -1.96 15.31
N HIS A 245 12.15 -2.45 14.19
CA HIS A 245 12.70 -3.59 13.45
C HIS A 245 13.33 -3.20 12.12
N LYS A 246 14.47 -3.82 11.80
CA LYS A 246 15.13 -3.67 10.49
C LYS A 246 14.27 -4.31 9.40
N ALA A 247 14.04 -3.58 8.33
CA ALA A 247 13.33 -4.06 7.15
C ALA A 247 14.04 -3.60 5.87
N LYS A 248 13.82 -4.33 4.78
CA LYS A 248 14.39 -3.95 3.47
C LYS A 248 13.77 -2.62 2.99
N PRO A 249 14.55 -1.69 2.41
CA PRO A 249 14.01 -0.46 1.86
C PRO A 249 13.01 -0.75 0.73
N PRO A 250 11.91 0.03 0.61
CA PRO A 250 10.98 -0.11 -0.51
C PRO A 250 11.69 0.02 -1.87
N ARG A 251 11.23 -0.75 -2.88
CA ARG A 251 11.79 -0.67 -4.26
C ARG A 251 11.76 0.74 -4.84
N TYR A 252 10.76 1.54 -4.45
CA TYR A 252 10.64 2.93 -4.84
C TYR A 252 11.88 3.77 -4.45
N TYR A 253 12.47 3.52 -3.27
CA TYR A 253 13.64 4.26 -2.80
C TYR A 253 14.88 3.90 -3.61
N PHE A 254 15.05 2.62 -3.92
CA PHE A 254 16.14 2.17 -4.78
C PHE A 254 16.02 2.75 -6.21
N LYS A 255 14.80 2.84 -6.75
CA LYS A 255 14.57 3.50 -8.05
C LYS A 255 14.91 4.99 -8.00
N ARG A 256 14.61 5.69 -6.90
CA ARG A 256 15.01 7.10 -6.71
C ARG A 256 16.52 7.25 -6.55
N LEU A 257 17.18 6.33 -5.84
CA LEU A 257 18.64 6.32 -5.69
C LEU A 257 19.34 6.29 -7.05
N LYS A 258 18.85 5.48 -8.01
CA LYS A 258 19.38 5.44 -9.38
C LYS A 258 19.41 6.82 -10.05
N GLN A 259 18.44 7.69 -9.75
CA GLN A 259 18.36 9.03 -10.33
C GLN A 259 19.20 10.05 -9.55
N ALA A 260 19.28 9.90 -8.22
CA ALA A 260 19.95 10.87 -7.35
C ALA A 260 21.46 10.63 -7.21
N ALA A 261 21.90 9.36 -7.16
CA ALA A 261 23.29 8.98 -6.98
C ALA A 261 23.58 7.64 -7.70
N PRO A 262 23.88 7.67 -9.01
CA PRO A 262 24.16 6.47 -9.82
C PRO A 262 25.30 5.60 -9.27
N ASP A 263 26.41 6.22 -8.83
CA ASP A 263 27.55 5.47 -8.32
C ASP A 263 27.21 4.68 -7.04
N LEU A 264 26.45 5.31 -6.13
CA LEU A 264 25.97 4.65 -4.91
C LEU A 264 24.93 3.56 -5.23
N TYR A 265 24.12 3.78 -6.27
CA TYR A 265 23.19 2.76 -6.77
C TYR A 265 23.94 1.51 -7.21
N GLU A 266 25.01 1.63 -7.99
CA GLU A 266 25.83 0.51 -8.47
C GLU A 266 26.49 -0.25 -7.32
N GLN A 267 27.04 0.47 -6.34
CA GLN A 267 27.61 -0.14 -5.13
C GLN A 267 26.57 -0.97 -4.36
N VAL A 268 25.38 -0.41 -4.13
CA VAL A 268 24.30 -1.11 -3.44
C VAL A 268 23.77 -2.29 -4.26
N GLU A 269 23.68 -2.16 -5.58
CA GLU A 269 23.31 -3.24 -6.49
C GLU A 269 24.30 -4.40 -6.41
N PHE A 270 25.60 -4.12 -6.46
CA PHE A 270 26.66 -5.11 -6.31
C PHE A 270 26.59 -5.84 -4.97
N VAL A 271 26.44 -5.12 -3.85
CA VAL A 271 26.30 -5.72 -2.52
C VAL A 271 25.06 -6.59 -2.42
N ARG A 272 23.94 -6.19 -3.04
CA ARG A 272 22.72 -7.00 -3.09
C ARG A 272 22.89 -8.26 -3.93
N ALA A 273 23.62 -8.19 -5.03
CA ALA A 273 23.92 -9.35 -5.87
C ALA A 273 24.75 -10.37 -5.10
N LYS A 274 25.84 -9.92 -4.44
CA LYS A 274 26.68 -10.76 -3.60
C LYS A 274 25.90 -11.47 -2.49
N LYS A 275 25.08 -10.72 -1.72
CA LYS A 275 24.19 -11.30 -0.70
C LYS A 275 23.17 -12.27 -1.27
N GLY A 276 22.70 -12.03 -2.50
CA GLY A 276 21.80 -12.94 -3.21
C GLY A 276 22.46 -14.29 -3.51
N MET A 277 23.75 -14.27 -3.89
CA MET A 277 24.53 -15.48 -4.11
C MET A 277 24.80 -16.24 -2.80
N GLU A 278 25.13 -15.53 -1.72
CA GLU A 278 25.34 -16.12 -0.39
C GLU A 278 24.07 -16.81 0.15
N LEU A 279 22.88 -16.29 -0.19
CA LEU A 279 21.59 -16.82 0.24
C LEU A 279 20.93 -17.74 -0.79
N CYS A 280 21.66 -18.23 -1.80
CA CYS A 280 21.07 -19.02 -2.88
C CYS A 280 20.43 -20.33 -2.38
N GLU A 281 21.05 -20.97 -1.38
CA GLU A 281 20.56 -22.20 -0.74
C GLU A 281 19.22 -22.01 -0.01
N GLU A 282 18.95 -20.79 0.49
CA GLU A 282 17.68 -20.44 1.13
C GLU A 282 16.52 -20.23 0.14
N ASN A 283 16.81 -20.27 -1.16
CA ASN A 283 15.87 -20.05 -2.26
C ASN A 283 15.64 -21.31 -3.12
N THR A 284 16.02 -22.50 -2.64
CA THR A 284 15.65 -23.77 -3.29
C THR A 284 14.13 -24.02 -3.20
N PRO A 285 13.53 -24.75 -4.17
CA PRO A 285 12.10 -25.07 -4.14
C PRO A 285 11.63 -25.69 -2.81
N GLU A 286 12.42 -26.60 -2.25
CA GLU A 286 12.13 -27.30 -1.00
C GLU A 286 12.11 -26.32 0.18
N ARG A 287 13.10 -25.43 0.27
CA ARG A 287 13.19 -24.39 1.32
C ARG A 287 12.06 -23.38 1.20
N LEU A 288 11.73 -22.95 -0.02
CA LEU A 288 10.62 -22.02 -0.27
C LEU A 288 9.28 -22.66 0.10
N GLY A 289 9.07 -23.94 -0.21
CA GLY A 289 7.88 -24.69 0.18
C GLY A 289 7.73 -24.78 1.70
N ALA A 290 8.78 -25.13 2.43
CA ALA A 290 8.76 -25.16 3.89
C ALA A 290 8.41 -23.78 4.50
N ARG A 291 9.01 -22.71 3.98
CA ARG A 291 8.73 -21.33 4.43
C ARG A 291 7.30 -20.89 4.11
N GLN A 292 6.73 -21.36 2.99
CA GLN A 292 5.34 -21.10 2.64
C GLN A 292 4.38 -21.76 3.64
N ILE A 293 4.61 -23.03 4.01
CA ILE A 293 3.79 -23.76 5.00
C ILE A 293 3.81 -23.04 6.36
N VAL A 294 4.99 -22.62 6.81
CA VAL A 294 5.15 -21.86 8.05
C VAL A 294 4.39 -20.53 7.98
N LEU A 295 4.46 -19.83 6.86
CA LEU A 295 3.71 -18.59 6.67
C LEU A 295 2.21 -18.83 6.72
N GLN A 296 1.69 -19.80 5.98
CA GLN A 296 0.27 -20.13 5.94
C GLN A 296 -0.25 -20.49 7.34
N SER A 297 0.53 -21.22 8.11
CA SER A 297 0.22 -21.53 9.51
C SER A 297 0.14 -20.27 10.38
N LYS A 298 1.03 -19.29 10.17
CA LYS A 298 0.98 -17.98 10.85
C LYS A 298 -0.24 -17.16 10.41
N LEU A 299 -0.58 -17.18 9.13
CA LEU A 299 -1.73 -16.45 8.60
C LEU A 299 -3.06 -17.00 9.14
N LYS A 300 -3.20 -18.32 9.26
CA LYS A 300 -4.38 -18.96 9.89
C LYS A 300 -4.57 -18.51 11.34
N LYS A 301 -3.47 -18.38 12.10
CA LYS A 301 -3.51 -17.85 13.48
C LYS A 301 -3.87 -16.36 13.56
N LEU A 302 -3.80 -15.65 12.44
CA LEU A 302 -4.11 -14.22 12.32
C LEU A 302 -5.52 -13.99 11.76
N GLU A 303 -6.34 -15.02 11.57
CA GLU A 303 -7.75 -14.85 11.22
C GLU A 303 -8.43 -13.99 12.28
N ARG A 304 -8.72 -12.75 11.89
CA ARG A 304 -9.40 -11.77 12.72
C ARG A 304 -10.90 -11.98 12.49
N ASN A 305 -11.61 -12.37 13.53
CA ASN A 305 -13.06 -12.17 13.57
C ASN A 305 -13.29 -10.65 13.57
N LEU A 306 -13.62 -10.12 12.38
CA LEU A 306 -14.11 -8.75 12.20
C LEU A 306 -15.60 -8.71 12.57
#